data_AF-A0A821LDD4-F1
#
_entry.id   AF-A0A821LDD4-F1
#
_cell.length_a   1.000
_cell.length_b   1.000
_cell.length_c   1.000
_cell.angle_alpha   90.00
_cell.angle_beta   90.00
_cell.angle_gamma   90.00
#
_symmetry.space_group_name_H-M   'P 1'
#
loop_
_entity.id
_entity.type
_entity.pdbx_description
1 polymer ?
#
loop_
_entity_poly.entity_id
_entity_poly.type
_entity_poly.pdbx_seq_one_letter_code
_entity_poly.pdbx_strand_id
1 'polypeptide(L)'
;KSDVFPDDRENFSSCVKITSNDVLNLLKDMNAKGTYIYRYLLKLVIITYIEADTDIFVRLCYGWILAFSYRMWWCSIQLEETYSQQEKDNHFITRAAWLSVEINIHCLTSLIILVLQGVLPSSSLHTHLFSSQPCESTFRSARALSSTFSSITSFSVSQFLNKIEKIAILNHFKSTEGDDVKCPLKFPIHHKNKHKKRISSTTSLSSASTTINDIEKIIIKAYHEAKK
;
A
#
# COMPACT_ATOMS: atom_id res chain seq x y z
N LYS A 1 -6.96 -15.08 23.81
CA LYS A 1 -7.60 -14.30 22.72
C LYS A 1 -6.65 -14.37 21.54
N SER A 2 -7.08 -14.92 20.40
CA SER A 2 -6.23 -14.98 19.19
C SER A 2 -6.03 -13.58 18.62
N ASP A 3 -4.81 -13.23 18.19
CA ASP A 3 -4.51 -11.94 17.54
C ASP A 3 -5.07 -11.85 16.11
N VAL A 4 -5.50 -12.98 15.54
CA VAL A 4 -6.14 -13.07 14.23
C VAL A 4 -7.56 -13.61 14.43
N PHE A 5 -8.54 -12.83 13.98
CA PHE A 5 -9.95 -13.23 13.98
C PHE A 5 -10.30 -13.71 12.55
N PRO A 6 -10.60 -15.00 12.34
CA PRO A 6 -10.79 -15.57 10.99
C PRO A 6 -11.93 -14.94 10.19
N ASP A 7 -12.94 -14.40 10.88
CA ASP A 7 -14.08 -13.72 10.28
C ASP A 7 -13.77 -12.26 9.91
N ASP A 8 -12.70 -11.68 10.47
CA ASP A 8 -12.25 -10.32 10.20
C ASP A 8 -11.19 -10.32 9.09
N ARG A 9 -11.64 -10.65 7.87
CA ARG A 9 -10.79 -10.77 6.68
C ARG A 9 -10.31 -9.44 6.12
N GLU A 10 -10.87 -8.32 6.59
CA GLU A 10 -10.56 -6.97 6.13
C GLU A 10 -9.55 -6.24 7.03
N ASN A 11 -9.06 -6.90 8.09
CA ASN A 11 -8.17 -6.28 9.07
C ASN A 11 -6.72 -6.16 8.58
N PHE A 12 -6.45 -5.05 7.88
CA PHE A 12 -5.10 -4.71 7.45
C PHE A 12 -4.09 -4.61 8.61
N SER A 13 -4.52 -4.20 9.81
CA SER A 13 -3.60 -4.07 10.96
C SER A 13 -3.01 -5.41 11.40
N SER A 14 -3.81 -6.48 11.30
CA SER A 14 -3.33 -7.83 11.55
C SER A 14 -2.30 -8.26 10.51
N CYS A 15 -2.52 -7.93 9.23
CA CYS A 15 -1.56 -8.16 8.14
C CYS A 15 -0.19 -7.51 8.42
N VAL A 16 -0.18 -6.25 8.89
CA VAL A 16 1.06 -5.54 9.24
C VAL A 16 1.77 -6.21 10.43
N LYS A 17 1.03 -6.65 11.45
CA LYS A 17 1.62 -7.33 12.61
C LYS A 17 2.29 -8.65 12.25
N ILE A 18 1.62 -9.47 11.43
CA ILE A 18 2.12 -10.79 11.04
C ILE A 18 3.34 -10.72 10.07
N THR A 19 3.56 -9.57 9.44
CA THR A 19 4.70 -9.27 8.56
C THR A 19 5.80 -8.45 9.25
N SER A 20 5.70 -8.24 10.56
CA SER A 20 6.70 -7.52 11.34
C SER A 20 8.09 -8.20 11.30
N ASN A 21 9.15 -7.41 11.50
CA ASN A 21 10.51 -7.92 11.55
C ASN A 21 10.69 -8.99 12.64
N ASP A 22 10.07 -8.79 13.80
CA ASP A 22 10.17 -9.73 14.92
C ASP A 22 9.65 -11.10 14.53
N VAL A 23 8.48 -11.15 13.88
CA VAL A 23 7.89 -12.40 13.38
C VAL A 23 8.74 -13.04 12.29
N LEU A 24 9.27 -12.24 11.35
CA LEU A 24 10.15 -12.75 10.30
C LEU A 24 11.45 -13.32 10.87
N ASN A 25 12.04 -12.70 11.88
CA ASN A 25 13.25 -13.19 12.54
C ASN A 25 12.99 -14.49 13.27
N LEU A 26 11.87 -14.62 14.00
CA LEU A 26 11.49 -15.88 14.65
C LEU A 26 11.31 -17.04 13.65
N LEU A 27 10.79 -16.76 12.45
CA LEU A 27 10.60 -17.80 11.42
C LEU A 27 11.89 -18.29 10.77
N LYS A 28 12.95 -17.48 10.78
CA LYS A 28 14.28 -17.92 10.30
C LYS A 28 14.82 -19.07 11.15
N ASP A 29 14.52 -19.06 12.45
CA ASP A 29 15.04 -20.02 13.41
C ASP A 29 14.24 -21.34 13.45
N MET A 30 13.01 -21.36 12.93
CA MET A 30 12.07 -22.50 13.08
C MET A 30 11.97 -23.46 11.89
N ASN A 31 12.97 -23.52 10.99
CA ASN A 31 12.92 -24.33 9.76
C ASN A 31 11.64 -24.11 8.90
N ALA A 32 11.05 -22.91 8.97
CA ALA A 32 9.79 -22.55 8.32
C ALA A 32 10.03 -21.67 7.06
N LYS A 33 10.96 -22.10 6.20
CA LYS A 33 11.46 -21.29 5.07
C LYS A 33 10.36 -20.81 4.12
N GLY A 34 9.40 -21.68 3.77
CA GLY A 34 8.29 -21.31 2.89
C GLY A 34 7.40 -20.20 3.50
N THR A 35 7.05 -20.33 4.77
CA THR A 35 6.26 -19.31 5.49
C THR A 35 7.03 -18.00 5.64
N TYR A 36 8.35 -18.08 5.88
CA TYR A 36 9.22 -16.91 5.91
C TYR A 36 9.19 -16.16 4.57
N ILE A 37 9.42 -16.87 3.45
CA ILE A 37 9.43 -16.27 2.11
C ILE A 37 8.07 -15.63 1.82
N TYR A 38 6.97 -16.34 2.05
CA TYR A 38 5.63 -15.81 1.82
C TYR A 38 5.36 -14.50 2.58
N ARG A 39 5.71 -14.46 3.87
CA ARG A 39 5.54 -13.24 4.70
C ARG A 39 6.49 -12.13 4.30
N TYR A 40 7.69 -12.47 3.86
CA TYR A 40 8.64 -11.50 3.34
C TYR A 40 8.10 -10.84 2.07
N LEU A 41 7.54 -11.62 1.13
CA LEU A 41 6.87 -11.08 -0.05
C LEU A 41 5.69 -10.19 0.36
N LEU A 42 4.85 -10.63 1.30
CA LEU A 42 3.74 -9.79 1.79
C LEU A 42 4.23 -8.46 2.40
N LYS A 43 5.35 -8.49 3.13
CA LYS A 43 5.99 -7.28 3.65
C LYS A 43 6.45 -6.35 2.53
N LEU A 44 7.08 -6.88 1.47
CA LEU A 44 7.48 -6.09 0.31
C LEU A 44 6.28 -5.42 -0.37
N VAL A 45 5.11 -6.08 -0.41
CA VAL A 45 3.87 -5.47 -0.95
C VAL A 45 3.50 -4.22 -0.15
N ILE A 46 3.56 -4.30 1.18
CA ILE A 46 3.26 -3.18 2.09
C ILE A 46 4.24 -2.02 1.88
N ILE A 47 5.55 -2.31 1.86
CA ILE A 47 6.59 -1.28 1.68
C ILE A 47 6.47 -0.60 0.30
N THR A 48 6.20 -1.39 -0.74
CA THR A 48 6.15 -0.90 -2.12
C THR A 48 4.94 0.00 -2.36
N TYR A 49 3.75 -0.42 -1.93
CA TYR A 49 2.48 0.19 -2.34
C TYR A 49 1.72 0.95 -1.25
N ILE A 50 2.09 0.80 0.03
CA ILE A 50 1.28 1.33 1.14
C ILE A 50 2.05 2.32 2.02
N GLU A 51 3.30 2.00 2.40
CA GLU A 51 4.11 2.91 3.21
C GLU A 51 4.27 4.25 2.48
N ALA A 52 4.18 5.38 3.18
CA ALA A 52 4.26 6.70 2.55
C ALA A 52 5.72 7.18 2.38
N ASP A 53 6.59 6.80 3.32
CA ASP A 53 7.94 7.35 3.45
C ASP A 53 9.00 6.59 2.64
N THR A 54 8.61 5.56 1.87
CA THR A 54 9.54 4.79 1.04
C THR A 54 9.95 5.58 -0.20
N ASP A 55 11.26 5.68 -0.43
CA ASP A 55 11.85 6.25 -1.64
C ASP A 55 11.34 5.55 -2.92
N ILE A 56 11.20 6.31 -4.00
CA ILE A 56 10.60 5.84 -5.24
C ILE A 56 11.44 4.75 -5.95
N PHE A 57 12.77 4.83 -5.91
CA PHE A 57 13.63 3.82 -6.51
C PHE A 57 13.72 2.57 -5.64
N VAL A 58 13.62 2.74 -4.32
CA VAL A 58 13.46 1.61 -3.40
C VAL A 58 12.14 0.87 -3.68
N ARG A 59 11.02 1.58 -3.88
CA ARG A 59 9.74 0.98 -4.29
C ARG A 59 9.86 0.26 -5.62
N LEU A 60 10.51 0.88 -6.61
CA LEU A 60 10.74 0.27 -7.92
C LEU A 60 11.49 -1.06 -7.76
N CYS A 61 12.57 -1.07 -6.99
CA CYS A 61 13.35 -2.27 -6.70
C CYS A 61 12.51 -3.37 -6.05
N TYR A 62 11.81 -3.06 -4.95
CA TYR A 62 11.00 -4.04 -4.21
C TYR A 62 9.79 -4.54 -5.02
N GLY A 63 9.14 -3.68 -5.80
CA GLY A 63 8.06 -4.07 -6.68
C GLY A 63 8.51 -5.03 -7.78
N TRP A 64 9.71 -4.84 -8.34
CA TRP A 64 10.28 -5.78 -9.29
C TRP A 64 10.75 -7.08 -8.64
N ILE A 65 11.31 -7.04 -7.43
CA ILE A 65 11.63 -8.25 -6.65
C ILE A 65 10.36 -9.11 -6.48
N LEU A 66 9.24 -8.48 -6.12
CA LEU A 66 7.94 -9.16 -6.01
C LEU A 66 7.50 -9.82 -7.32
N ALA A 67 7.49 -9.06 -8.42
CA ALA A 67 7.05 -9.56 -9.71
C ALA A 67 7.92 -10.75 -10.17
N PHE A 68 9.24 -10.64 -10.05
CA PHE A 68 10.14 -11.75 -10.39
C PHE A 68 9.96 -12.96 -9.47
N SER A 69 9.79 -12.74 -8.16
CA SER A 69 9.54 -13.83 -7.21
C SER A 69 8.27 -14.59 -7.55
N TYR A 70 7.19 -13.89 -7.92
CA TYR A 70 5.93 -14.50 -8.34
C TYR A 70 6.06 -15.24 -9.67
N ARG A 71 6.77 -14.70 -10.66
CA ARG A 71 7.06 -15.40 -11.92
C ARG A 71 7.84 -16.70 -11.67
N MET A 72 8.89 -16.64 -10.85
CA MET A 72 9.71 -17.82 -10.52
C MET A 72 8.91 -18.87 -9.74
N TRP A 73 8.11 -18.44 -8.77
CA TRP A 73 7.22 -19.34 -8.02
C TRP A 73 6.20 -20.00 -8.95
N TRP A 74 5.55 -19.24 -9.83
CA TRP A 74 4.62 -19.80 -10.81
C TRP A 74 5.29 -20.78 -11.77
N CYS A 75 6.46 -20.44 -12.32
CA CYS A 75 7.24 -21.35 -13.17
C CYS A 75 7.58 -22.65 -12.45
N SER A 76 7.94 -22.57 -11.16
CA SER A 76 8.28 -23.75 -10.36
C SER A 76 7.07 -24.68 -10.18
N ILE A 77 5.89 -24.13 -9.94
CA ILE A 77 4.63 -24.91 -9.86
C ILE A 77 4.28 -25.52 -11.22
N GLN A 78 4.53 -24.80 -12.31
CA GLN A 78 4.21 -25.30 -13.66
C GLN A 78 5.06 -26.51 -14.06
N LEU A 79 6.32 -26.54 -13.64
CA LEU A 79 7.24 -27.67 -13.85
C LEU A 79 6.89 -28.92 -13.04
N GLU A 80 6.01 -28.81 -12.04
CA GLU A 80 5.56 -29.95 -11.27
C GLU A 80 4.58 -30.80 -12.11
N GLU A 81 5.04 -31.98 -12.55
CA GLU A 81 4.26 -32.88 -13.41
C GLU A 81 3.16 -33.62 -12.64
N THR A 82 3.30 -33.72 -11.32
CA THR A 82 2.38 -34.47 -10.46
C THR A 82 1.07 -33.74 -10.19
N TYR A 83 1.04 -32.41 -10.34
CA TYR A 83 -0.15 -31.61 -10.07
C TYR A 83 -1.03 -31.44 -11.31
N SER A 84 -2.34 -31.66 -11.13
CA SER A 84 -3.36 -31.18 -12.06
C SER A 84 -3.39 -29.66 -12.11
N GLN A 85 -3.98 -29.07 -13.15
CA GLN A 85 -4.08 -27.61 -13.27
C GLN A 85 -4.81 -26.96 -12.08
N GLN A 86 -5.86 -27.60 -11.55
CA GLN A 86 -6.59 -27.11 -10.39
C GLN A 86 -5.72 -27.12 -9.13
N GLU A 87 -4.89 -28.14 -8.95
CA GLU A 87 -3.94 -28.19 -7.84
C GLU A 87 -2.88 -27.11 -8.00
N LYS A 88 -2.35 -26.88 -9.21
CA LYS A 88 -1.40 -25.80 -9.47
C LYS A 88 -1.97 -24.43 -9.09
N ASP A 89 -3.24 -24.18 -9.44
CA ASP A 89 -3.92 -22.93 -9.08
C ASP A 89 -4.12 -22.78 -7.56
N ASN A 90 -4.31 -23.88 -6.82
CA ASN A 90 -4.46 -23.87 -5.36
C ASN A 90 -3.13 -23.69 -4.60
N HIS A 91 -2.00 -24.00 -5.22
CA HIS A 91 -0.66 -23.88 -4.62
C HIS A 91 0.00 -22.52 -4.89
N PHE A 92 -0.64 -21.65 -5.66
CA PHE A 92 -0.16 -20.31 -5.96
C PHE A 92 -1.07 -19.24 -5.36
N ILE A 93 -0.56 -18.01 -5.28
CA ILE A 93 -1.43 -16.86 -4.98
C ILE A 93 -2.50 -16.72 -6.08
N THR A 94 -3.62 -16.10 -5.72
CA THR A 94 -4.69 -15.92 -6.70
C THR A 94 -4.18 -15.12 -7.90
N ARG A 95 -4.63 -15.52 -9.10
CA ARG A 95 -4.24 -14.86 -10.35
C ARG A 95 -4.47 -13.34 -10.32
N ALA A 96 -5.55 -12.90 -9.66
CA ALA A 96 -5.85 -11.49 -9.48
C ALA A 96 -4.78 -10.76 -8.64
N ALA A 97 -4.30 -11.36 -7.56
CA ALA A 97 -3.26 -10.77 -6.72
C ALA A 97 -1.92 -10.68 -7.47
N TRP A 98 -1.53 -11.75 -8.17
CA TRP A 98 -0.32 -11.74 -9.00
C TRP A 98 -0.38 -10.68 -10.10
N LEU A 99 -1.46 -10.69 -10.89
CA LEU A 99 -1.63 -9.76 -12.00
C LEU A 99 -1.69 -8.30 -11.52
N SER A 100 -2.30 -8.05 -10.36
CA SER A 100 -2.30 -6.71 -9.77
C SER A 100 -0.89 -6.22 -9.47
N VAL A 101 -0.01 -7.07 -8.91
CA VAL A 101 1.38 -6.69 -8.65
C VAL A 101 2.13 -6.38 -9.95
N GLU A 102 1.95 -7.21 -10.98
CA GLU A 102 2.55 -7.00 -12.31
C GLU A 102 2.10 -5.66 -12.93
N ILE A 103 0.80 -5.42 -13.00
CA ILE A 103 0.26 -4.18 -13.57
C ILE A 103 0.75 -2.96 -12.78
N ASN A 104 0.73 -3.04 -11.45
CA ASN A 104 1.11 -1.92 -10.61
C ASN A 104 2.60 -1.56 -10.76
N ILE A 105 3.51 -2.53 -10.84
CA ILE A 105 4.95 -2.22 -10.99
C ILE A 105 5.28 -1.73 -12.40
N HIS A 106 4.64 -2.27 -13.43
CA HIS A 106 4.77 -1.78 -14.80
C HIS A 106 4.26 -0.34 -14.91
N CYS A 107 3.10 -0.04 -14.32
CA CYS A 107 2.54 1.31 -14.26
C CYS A 107 3.49 2.29 -13.53
N LEU A 108 4.01 1.90 -12.37
CA LEU A 108 4.97 2.70 -11.62
C LEU A 108 6.24 2.99 -12.43
N THR A 109 6.77 1.98 -13.12
CA THR A 109 7.94 2.12 -14.00
C THR A 109 7.67 3.14 -15.11
N SER A 110 6.52 3.03 -15.78
CA SER A 110 6.11 3.98 -16.83
C SER A 110 5.96 5.40 -16.28
N LEU A 111 5.37 5.58 -15.10
CA LEU A 111 5.24 6.89 -14.46
C LEU A 111 6.61 7.52 -14.17
N ILE A 112 7.56 6.74 -13.66
CA ILE A 112 8.93 7.22 -13.41
C ILE A 112 9.59 7.64 -14.72
N ILE A 113 9.47 6.84 -15.79
CA ILE A 113 10.03 7.18 -17.11
C ILE A 113 9.43 8.49 -17.64
N LEU A 114 8.11 8.65 -17.59
CA LEU A 114 7.43 9.86 -18.06
C LEU A 114 7.84 11.11 -17.26
N VAL A 115 8.10 10.97 -15.96
CA VAL A 115 8.62 12.06 -15.13
C VAL A 115 10.08 12.39 -15.48
N LEU A 116 10.94 11.39 -15.68
CA LEU A 116 12.32 11.61 -16.11
C LEU A 116 12.43 12.25 -17.50
N GLN A 117 11.50 11.93 -18.40
CA GLN A 117 11.38 12.55 -19.72
C GLN A 117 10.79 13.98 -19.67
N GLY A 118 10.36 14.46 -18.50
CA GLY A 118 9.75 15.77 -18.33
C GLY A 118 8.32 15.87 -18.87
N VAL A 119 7.68 14.76 -19.24
CA VAL A 119 6.28 14.72 -19.71
C VAL A 119 5.31 14.91 -18.54
N LEU A 120 5.66 14.37 -17.36
CA LEU A 120 4.88 14.49 -16.13
C LEU A 120 5.66 15.27 -15.06
N PRO A 121 4.98 16.04 -14.20
CA PRO A 121 5.62 16.71 -13.08
C PRO A 121 6.08 15.70 -12.01
N SER A 122 7.11 16.04 -11.23
CA SER A 122 7.60 15.19 -10.14
C SER A 122 6.54 14.89 -9.08
N SER A 123 5.52 15.76 -8.93
CA SER A 123 4.36 15.53 -8.05
C SER A 123 3.50 14.34 -8.48
N SER A 124 3.64 13.85 -9.71
CA SER A 124 2.99 12.62 -10.16
C SER A 124 3.56 11.36 -9.50
N LEU A 125 4.70 11.43 -8.79
CA LEU A 125 5.30 10.29 -8.07
C LEU A 125 4.88 10.20 -6.60
N HIS A 126 3.81 10.91 -6.20
CA HIS A 126 3.22 10.77 -4.86
C HIS A 126 2.43 9.46 -4.73
N THR A 127 3.13 8.33 -4.71
CA THR A 127 2.57 6.96 -4.74
C THR A 127 1.61 6.66 -3.58
N HIS A 128 1.73 7.34 -2.45
CA HIS A 128 0.80 7.20 -1.32
C HIS A 128 -0.65 7.56 -1.70
N LEU A 129 -0.86 8.36 -2.74
CA LEU A 129 -2.17 8.74 -3.27
C LEU A 129 -2.80 7.69 -4.20
N PHE A 130 -2.05 6.67 -4.61
CA PHE A 130 -2.54 5.66 -5.57
C PHE A 130 -3.38 4.57 -4.92
N SER A 131 -3.46 4.54 -3.59
CA SER A 131 -4.27 3.58 -2.86
C SER A 131 -5.73 4.03 -2.73
N SER A 132 -6.64 3.09 -2.49
CA SER A 132 -8.05 3.37 -2.20
C SER A 132 -8.31 3.83 -0.75
N GLN A 133 -7.26 3.95 0.08
CA GLN A 133 -7.38 4.33 1.49
C GLN A 133 -8.07 5.67 1.72
N PRO A 134 -7.85 6.73 0.91
CA PRO A 134 -8.61 7.98 1.02
C PRO A 134 -10.12 7.77 0.78
N CYS A 135 -10.50 6.93 -0.19
CA CYS A 135 -11.90 6.60 -0.46
C CYS A 135 -12.53 5.85 0.72
N GLU A 136 -11.83 4.86 1.27
CA GLU A 136 -12.29 4.11 2.45
C GLU A 136 -12.45 5.03 3.67
N SER A 137 -11.53 5.97 3.87
CA SER A 137 -11.63 7.02 4.90
C SER A 137 -12.87 7.89 4.72
N THR A 138 -13.20 8.28 3.48
CA THR A 138 -14.43 9.03 3.17
C THR A 138 -15.68 8.22 3.48
N PHE A 139 -15.73 6.94 3.11
CA PHE A 139 -16.86 6.07 3.45
C PHE A 139 -17.00 5.88 4.96
N ARG A 140 -15.89 5.69 5.70
CA ARG A 140 -15.90 5.63 7.17
C ARG A 140 -16.45 6.91 7.79
N SER A 141 -16.05 8.07 7.27
CA SER A 141 -16.56 9.36 7.71
C SER A 141 -18.06 9.51 7.44
N ALA A 142 -18.54 9.06 6.27
CA ALA A 142 -19.97 9.06 5.95
C ALA A 142 -20.78 8.12 6.86
N ARG A 143 -20.24 6.95 7.23
CA ARG A 143 -20.87 6.04 8.20
C ARG A 143 -20.94 6.66 9.60
N ALA A 144 -19.92 7.41 10.00
CA ALA A 144 -19.87 8.09 11.29
C ALA A 144 -20.83 9.30 11.38
N LEU A 145 -21.19 9.93 10.26
CA LEU A 145 -22.12 11.05 10.18
C LEU A 145 -23.60 10.61 10.24
N SER A 146 -23.95 9.69 11.13
CA SER A 146 -25.34 9.31 11.40
C SER A 146 -25.97 10.22 12.46
N SER A 147 -27.30 10.31 12.48
CA SER A 147 -28.00 11.19 13.42
C SER A 147 -27.79 10.72 14.87
N THR A 148 -27.93 11.63 15.83
CA THR A 148 -27.71 11.42 17.27
C THR A 148 -28.49 10.27 17.90
N PHE A 149 -29.50 9.72 17.21
CA PHE A 149 -30.32 8.60 17.66
C PHE A 149 -30.36 7.43 16.66
N SER A 150 -29.44 7.41 15.68
CA SER A 150 -29.37 6.37 14.65
C SER A 150 -27.98 5.73 14.64
N SER A 151 -27.93 4.44 14.95
CA SER A 151 -26.75 3.59 14.76
C SER A 151 -26.68 2.98 13.35
N ILE A 152 -27.56 3.41 12.44
CA ILE A 152 -27.59 2.88 11.07
C ILE A 152 -26.33 3.35 10.34
N THR A 153 -25.47 2.41 10.01
CA THR A 153 -24.23 2.64 9.25
C THR A 153 -24.43 2.57 7.74
N SER A 154 -25.51 1.93 7.29
CA SER A 154 -25.91 1.83 5.89
C SER A 154 -26.57 3.12 5.41
N PHE A 155 -26.32 3.49 4.15
CA PHE A 155 -26.93 4.67 3.54
C PHE A 155 -27.11 4.49 2.04
N SER A 156 -28.13 5.14 1.49
CA SER A 156 -28.35 5.21 0.04
C SER A 156 -27.38 6.20 -0.62
N VAL A 157 -27.30 6.18 -1.95
CA VAL A 157 -26.48 7.14 -2.72
C VAL A 157 -26.92 8.59 -2.45
N SER A 158 -28.23 8.86 -2.39
CA SER A 158 -28.72 10.21 -2.06
C SER A 158 -28.28 10.66 -0.67
N GLN A 159 -28.36 9.77 0.33
CA GLN A 159 -27.87 10.05 1.68
C GLN A 159 -26.37 10.27 1.71
N PHE A 160 -25.60 9.54 0.89
CA PHE A 160 -24.16 9.76 0.75
C PHE A 160 -23.85 11.14 0.18
N LEU A 161 -24.53 11.57 -0.89
CA LEU A 161 -24.32 12.88 -1.51
C LEU A 161 -24.56 14.02 -0.51
N ASN A 162 -25.62 13.93 0.30
CA ASN A 162 -25.90 14.90 1.36
C ASN A 162 -24.84 14.90 2.48
N LYS A 163 -24.20 13.76 2.74
CA LYS A 163 -23.12 13.62 3.73
C LYS A 163 -21.79 14.14 3.18
N ILE A 164 -21.52 14.01 1.88
CA ILE A 164 -20.27 14.47 1.24
C ILE A 164 -20.07 15.97 1.42
N GLU A 165 -21.12 16.78 1.28
CA GLU A 165 -21.02 18.23 1.47
C GLU A 165 -20.51 18.58 2.88
N LYS A 166 -21.05 17.91 3.90
CA LYS A 166 -20.60 18.05 5.29
C LYS A 166 -19.16 17.57 5.48
N ILE A 167 -18.78 16.46 4.84
CA ILE A 167 -17.40 15.94 4.88
C ILE A 167 -16.43 16.93 4.23
N ALA A 168 -16.80 17.53 3.10
CA ALA A 168 -15.98 18.51 2.39
C ALA A 168 -15.71 19.74 3.26
N ILE A 169 -16.76 20.28 3.90
CA ILE A 169 -16.64 21.40 4.85
C ILE A 169 -15.73 21.01 6.04
N LEU A 170 -15.92 19.84 6.63
CA LEU A 170 -15.07 19.35 7.73
C LEU A 170 -13.60 19.20 7.31
N ASN A 171 -13.34 18.71 6.09
CA ASN A 171 -11.99 18.57 5.57
C ASN A 171 -11.34 19.93 5.30
N HIS A 172 -12.11 20.90 4.80
CA HIS A 172 -11.66 22.28 4.63
C HIS A 172 -11.25 22.91 5.96
N PHE A 173 -12.03 22.71 7.03
CA PHE A 173 -11.66 23.19 8.36
C PHE A 173 -10.36 22.53 8.86
N LYS A 174 -10.24 21.20 8.71
CA LYS A 174 -9.03 20.46 9.12
C LYS A 174 -7.77 20.89 8.37
N SER A 175 -7.87 21.24 7.08
CA SER A 175 -6.72 21.76 6.32
C SER A 175 -6.32 23.16 6.77
N THR A 176 -7.29 23.97 7.21
CA THR A 176 -7.06 25.36 7.66
C THR A 176 -6.46 25.42 9.07
N GLU A 177 -6.66 24.40 9.93
CA GLU A 177 -6.04 24.33 11.27
C GLU A 177 -4.50 24.25 11.26
N GLY A 178 -3.88 23.89 10.12
CA GLY A 178 -2.43 23.78 9.97
C GLY A 178 -1.73 25.04 9.46
N ASP A 179 -2.48 26.01 8.92
CA ASP A 179 -1.95 27.27 8.40
C ASP A 179 -2.12 28.38 9.45
N ASP A 180 -1.13 29.28 9.52
CA ASP A 180 -1.00 30.38 10.48
C ASP A 180 -2.03 31.50 10.24
N VAL A 181 -3.32 31.15 10.32
CA VAL A 181 -4.45 32.07 10.14
C VAL A 181 -4.74 32.78 11.46
N LYS A 182 -4.89 34.10 11.41
CA LYS A 182 -5.10 35.04 12.54
C LYS A 182 -6.26 34.72 13.51
N CYS A 183 -7.09 33.71 13.24
CA CYS A 183 -8.14 33.25 14.14
C CYS A 183 -8.36 31.72 13.97
N PRO A 184 -7.57 30.87 14.65
CA PRO A 184 -7.68 29.43 14.48
C PRO A 184 -8.96 28.92 15.14
N LEU A 185 -9.86 28.34 14.33
CA LEU A 185 -10.93 27.47 14.82
C LEU A 185 -10.26 26.28 15.52
N LYS A 186 -10.34 26.21 16.85
CA LYS A 186 -9.84 25.07 17.62
C LYS A 186 -10.99 24.12 17.92
N PHE A 187 -10.99 22.94 17.32
CA PHE A 187 -11.89 21.88 17.75
C PHE A 187 -11.48 21.32 19.13
N PRO A 188 -12.43 20.90 19.99
CA PRO A 188 -12.12 20.18 21.21
C PRO A 188 -11.36 18.90 20.89
N ILE A 189 -10.10 18.82 21.33
CA ILE A 189 -9.28 17.63 21.12
C ILE A 189 -9.78 16.54 22.07
N HIS A 190 -10.37 15.48 21.51
CA HIS A 190 -10.58 14.26 22.26
C HIS A 190 -9.20 13.68 22.64
N HIS A 191 -8.98 13.47 23.93
CA HIS A 191 -7.73 13.03 24.59
C HIS A 191 -7.04 11.79 23.99
N LYS A 192 -7.67 11.08 23.04
CA LYS A 192 -7.11 9.92 22.32
C LYS A 192 -6.29 10.29 21.08
N ASN A 193 -6.38 11.52 20.56
CA ASN A 193 -5.63 11.96 19.38
C ASN A 193 -4.41 12.79 19.78
N LYS A 194 -3.44 12.19 20.48
CA LYS A 194 -2.13 12.83 20.69
C LYS A 194 -1.30 12.66 19.42
N HIS A 195 -0.94 13.79 18.80
CA HIS A 195 -0.29 13.94 17.49
C HIS A 195 0.80 12.89 17.18
N LYS A 196 0.62 12.15 16.06
CA LYS A 196 1.77 11.73 15.24
C LYS A 196 2.17 12.92 14.38
N LYS A 197 3.39 13.43 14.57
CA LYS A 197 4.01 14.43 13.68
C LYS A 197 4.03 13.85 12.27
N ARG A 198 3.20 14.36 11.34
CA ARG A 198 3.36 14.08 9.92
C ARG A 198 4.60 14.84 9.47
N ILE A 199 5.69 14.11 9.25
CA ILE A 199 6.80 14.64 8.47
C ILE A 199 6.31 14.54 7.03
N SER A 200 6.08 15.68 6.38
CA SER A 200 5.87 15.72 4.95
C SER A 200 7.18 15.31 4.30
N SER A 201 7.32 14.04 3.93
CA SER A 201 8.44 13.58 3.11
C SER A 201 8.25 14.14 1.71
N THR A 202 8.92 15.24 1.40
CA THR A 202 9.08 15.71 0.03
C THR A 202 9.91 14.66 -0.71
N THR A 203 9.25 13.86 -1.55
CA THR A 203 9.93 12.98 -2.51
C THR A 203 10.51 13.85 -3.62
N SER A 204 11.57 14.60 -3.32
CA SER A 204 12.30 15.35 -4.33
C SER A 204 13.21 14.37 -5.07
N LEU A 205 12.83 14.00 -6.29
CA LEU A 205 13.77 13.44 -7.25
C LEU A 205 14.86 14.50 -7.45
N SER A 206 16.08 14.25 -6.98
CA SER A 206 17.19 15.16 -7.26
C SER A 206 17.43 15.16 -8.77
N SER A 207 17.09 16.28 -9.41
CA SER A 207 17.01 16.46 -10.86
C SER A 207 18.35 16.47 -11.60
N ALA A 208 19.40 15.88 -11.04
CA ALA A 208 20.70 15.80 -11.68
C ALA A 208 21.23 14.36 -11.64
N SER A 209 21.01 13.62 -12.74
CA SER A 209 21.74 12.42 -13.22
C SER A 209 20.99 11.09 -13.36
N THR A 210 19.74 10.94 -12.90
CA THR A 210 19.07 9.65 -13.09
C THR A 210 18.67 9.42 -14.54
N THR A 211 19.28 8.40 -15.15
CA THR A 211 19.02 8.00 -16.54
C THR A 211 18.15 6.75 -16.61
N ILE A 212 17.58 6.47 -17.79
CA ILE A 212 16.86 5.21 -18.05
C ILE A 212 17.75 3.99 -17.73
N ASN A 213 19.06 4.11 -17.94
CA ASN A 213 20.03 3.07 -17.60
C ASN A 213 20.04 2.74 -16.10
N ASP A 214 19.75 3.71 -15.23
CA ASP A 214 19.72 3.48 -13.78
C ASP A 214 18.45 2.71 -13.37
N ILE A 215 17.32 2.95 -14.04
CA ILE A 215 16.10 2.14 -13.90
C ILE A 215 16.40 0.69 -14.30
N GLU A 216 17.03 0.48 -15.45
CA GLU A 216 17.38 -0.86 -15.92
C GLU A 216 18.29 -1.60 -14.93
N LYS A 217 19.33 -0.93 -14.41
CA LYS A 217 20.20 -1.49 -13.36
C LYS A 217 19.42 -1.87 -12.09
N ILE A 218 18.43 -1.06 -11.68
CA ILE A 218 17.56 -1.39 -10.55
C ILE A 218 16.75 -2.66 -10.83
N ILE A 219 16.17 -2.78 -12.02
CA ILE A 219 15.39 -3.96 -12.42
C ILE A 219 16.27 -5.21 -12.47
N ILE A 220 17.47 -5.12 -13.04
CA ILE A 220 18.45 -6.22 -13.08
C ILE A 220 18.86 -6.64 -11.66
N LYS A 221 19.14 -5.67 -10.78
CA LYS A 221 19.43 -5.93 -9.37
C LYS A 221 18.27 -6.63 -8.68
N ALA A 222 17.04 -6.19 -8.92
CA ALA A 222 15.83 -6.79 -8.39
C ALA A 222 15.66 -8.25 -8.85
N TYR A 223 15.95 -8.55 -10.10
CA TYR A 223 15.95 -9.92 -10.63
C TYR A 223 16.96 -10.82 -9.91
N HIS A 224 18.19 -10.34 -9.71
CA HIS A 224 19.22 -11.11 -9.00
C HIS A 224 18.86 -11.35 -7.54
N GLU A 225 18.23 -10.38 -6.88
CA GLU A 225 17.78 -10.52 -5.50
C GLU A 225 16.60 -11.49 -5.37
N ALA A 226 15.64 -11.47 -6.31
CA ALA A 226 14.52 -12.40 -6.33
C ALA A 226 14.92 -13.86 -6.54
N LYS A 227 16.10 -14.09 -7.14
CA LYS A 227 16.64 -15.44 -7.38
C LYS A 227 17.28 -16.07 -6.12
N LYS A 228 17.60 -15.29 -5.10
CA LYS A 228 18.25 -15.76 -3.86
C LYS A 228 17.24 -16.42 -2.92
#